data_AF-A0AAD0S492-F1
#
_entry.id   AF-A0AAD0S492-F1
#
_cell.length_a   1.000
_cell.length_b   1.000
_cell.length_c   1.000
_cell.angle_alpha   90.00
_cell.angle_beta   90.00
_cell.angle_gamma   90.00
#
_symmetry.space_group_name_H-M   'P 1'
#
loop_
_entity.id
_entity.type
_entity.pdbx_description
1 polymer ?
#
loop_
_entity_poly.entity_id
_entity_poly.type
_entity_poly.pdbx_seq_one_letter_code
_entity_poly.pdbx_strand_id
1 'polypeptide(L)' 'MKFLSVALLAVLMTGCASSSDEQASNDGLICKMEKPTGSNIPKRVCRTPEQIAAMEKEGRDGIRDIQRNSTNTVRL' A
#
# COMPACT_ATOMS: atom_id res chain seq x y z
N MET A 1 38.70 -24.49 27.97
CA MET A 1 37.63 -23.75 28.70
C MET A 1 37.55 -22.25 28.37
N LYS A 2 38.65 -21.56 28.02
CA LYS A 2 38.62 -20.11 27.73
C LYS A 2 38.18 -19.75 26.29
N PHE A 3 38.31 -20.69 25.36
CA PHE A 3 37.92 -20.53 23.95
C PHE A 3 36.43 -20.81 23.68
N LEU A 4 35.72 -21.44 24.63
CA LEU A 4 34.29 -21.75 24.50
C LEU A 4 33.43 -20.49 24.58
N SER A 5 33.87 -19.50 25.35
CA SER A 5 33.18 -18.21 25.53
C SER A 5 33.28 -17.30 24.29
N VAL A 6 34.33 -17.46 23.48
CA VAL A 6 34.55 -16.66 22.26
C VAL A 6 33.65 -17.13 21.11
N ALA A 7 33.38 -18.44 21.04
CA ALA A 7 32.49 -19.01 20.03
C ALA A 7 31.02 -18.59 20.21
N LEU A 8 30.58 -18.36 21.46
CA LEU A 8 29.21 -17.97 21.76
C LEU A 8 28.90 -16.52 21.37
N LEU A 9 29.90 -15.63 21.38
CA LEU A 9 29.74 -14.23 20.97
C LEU A 9 29.71 -14.05 19.44
N ALA A 10 30.38 -14.94 18.69
CA ALA A 10 30.48 -14.83 17.23
C ALA A 10 29.15 -15.12 16.51
N VAL A 11 28.25 -15.90 17.13
CA VAL A 11 26.96 -16.28 16.53
C VAL A 11 25.95 -15.12 16.49
N LEU A 12 26.12 -14.10 17.34
CA LEU A 12 25.19 -12.97 17.45
C LEU A 12 25.37 -11.90 16.36
N MET A 13 26.42 -11.97 15.54
CA MET A 13 26.71 -10.97 14.51
C MET A 13 26.28 -11.39 13.09
N THR A 14 25.67 -12.56 12.93
CA THR A 14 24.98 -12.96 11.69
C THR A 14 23.59 -12.34 11.63
N GLY A 15 23.54 -11.01 11.64
CA GLY A 15 22.35 -10.24 11.31
C GLY A 15 22.15 -10.24 9.80
N CYS A 16 21.05 -10.81 9.33
CA CYS A 16 20.65 -10.73 7.93
C CYS A 16 20.35 -9.26 7.60
N ALA A 17 21.26 -8.58 6.91
CA ALA A 17 20.96 -7.31 6.26
C ALA A 17 20.09 -7.60 5.02
N SER A 18 18.80 -7.86 5.24
CA SER A 18 17.82 -7.89 4.16
C SER A 18 17.46 -6.44 3.82
N SER A 19 18.38 -5.74 3.19
CA SER A 19 18.04 -4.55 2.41
C SER A 19 17.41 -5.04 1.12
N SER A 20 16.12 -5.32 1.18
CA SER A 20 15.28 -5.54 0.01
C SER A 20 15.05 -4.20 -0.68
N ASP A 21 16.09 -3.66 -1.30
CA ASP A 21 15.91 -2.73 -2.43
C ASP A 21 15.48 -3.58 -3.62
N GLU A 22 14.26 -4.13 -3.51
CA GLU A 22 13.55 -4.65 -4.66
C GLU A 22 13.22 -3.44 -5.53
N GLN A 23 14.16 -3.14 -6.43
CA GLN A 23 13.92 -2.33 -7.60
C GLN A 23 12.91 -3.08 -8.46
N ALA A 24 11.64 -3.05 -8.04
CA ALA A 24 10.53 -3.61 -8.77
C ALA A 24 10.51 -2.88 -10.11
N SER A 25 10.78 -3.59 -11.20
CA SER A 25 10.52 -3.12 -12.56
C SER A 25 9.03 -2.79 -12.61
N ASN A 26 8.69 -1.50 -12.48
CA ASN A 26 7.32 -1.00 -12.53
C ASN A 26 6.88 -0.85 -13.98
N ASP A 27 7.19 -1.82 -14.82
CA ASP A 27 6.87 -1.77 -16.23
C ASP A 27 5.35 -1.95 -16.37
N GLY A 28 4.64 -0.82 -16.52
CA GLY A 28 3.18 -0.77 -16.68
C GLY A 28 2.36 -0.52 -15.41
N LEU A 29 3.00 -0.38 -14.24
CA LEU A 29 2.31 -0.08 -12.97
C LEU A 29 2.39 1.41 -12.64
N ILE A 30 1.26 2.00 -12.26
CA ILE A 30 1.19 3.38 -11.78
C ILE A 30 1.26 3.36 -10.26
N CYS A 31 2.40 3.76 -9.72
CA CYS A 31 2.61 3.91 -8.28
C CYS A 31 2.29 5.34 -7.82
N LYS A 32 1.44 5.47 -6.80
CA LYS A 32 1.13 6.74 -6.16
C LYS A 32 1.29 6.62 -4.65
N MET A 33 1.70 7.71 -4.01
CA MET A 33 1.67 7.83 -2.56
C MET A 33 0.26 8.24 -2.15
N GLU A 34 -0.49 7.32 -1.55
CA GLU A 34 -1.86 7.55 -1.10
C GLU A 34 -1.91 7.64 0.43
N LYS A 35 -2.71 8.57 0.96
CA LYS A 35 -3.07 8.61 2.38
C LYS A 35 -4.40 7.88 2.56
N PRO A 36 -4.41 6.67 3.14
CA PRO A 36 -5.64 5.90 3.27
C PRO A 36 -6.59 6.57 4.27
N THR A 37 -7.90 6.46 4.00
CA THR A 37 -8.92 6.94 4.93
C THR A 37 -8.76 6.25 6.29
N GLY A 38 -8.70 7.04 7.37
CA GLY A 38 -8.48 6.52 8.73
C GLY A 38 -7.01 6.41 9.17
N SER A 39 -6.02 6.74 8.31
CA SER A 39 -4.63 6.90 8.73
C SER A 39 -3.91 8.01 7.97
N ASN A 40 -3.17 8.84 8.70
CA ASN A 40 -2.36 9.90 8.09
C ASN A 40 -1.00 9.42 7.57
N ILE A 41 -0.68 8.13 7.73
CA ILE A 41 0.59 7.55 7.30
C ILE A 41 0.53 7.26 5.80
N PRO A 42 1.34 7.93 4.96
CA PRO A 42 1.31 7.73 3.52
C PRO A 42 1.87 6.35 3.16
N LYS A 43 1.19 5.65 2.25
CA LYS A 43 1.64 4.35 1.73
C LYS A 43 1.83 4.42 0.21
N ARG A 44 2.86 3.75 -0.29
CA ARG A 44 3.08 3.57 -1.73
C ARG A 44 2.15 2.48 -2.24
N VAL A 45 1.24 2.84 -3.13
CA VAL A 45 0.29 1.89 -3.74
C VAL A 45 0.52 1.90 -5.24
N CYS A 46 0.84 0.73 -5.78
CA CYS A 46 1.04 0.51 -7.20
C CYS A 46 -0.15 -0.26 -7.75
N ARG A 47 -0.76 0.25 -8.82
CA ARG A 47 -1.92 -0.38 -9.47
C ARG A 47 -1.72 -0.40 -10.98
N THR A 48 -2.40 -1.34 -11.64
CA THR A 48 -2.45 -1.37 -13.10
C THR A 48 -3.40 -0.26 -13.61
N PRO A 49 -3.22 0.22 -14.85
CA PRO A 49 -4.15 1.18 -15.44
C PRO A 49 -5.59 0.65 -15.50
N GLU A 50 -5.80 -0.65 -15.73
CA GLU A 50 -7.12 -1.28 -15.74
C GLU A 50 -7.79 -1.22 -14.36
N GLN A 51 -7.04 -1.47 -13.29
CA GLN A 51 -7.53 -1.37 -11.92
C GLN A 51 -7.93 0.07 -11.57
N ILE A 52 -7.14 1.05 -12.03
CA ILE A 52 -7.46 2.47 -11.82
C ILE A 52 -8.73 2.85 -12.56
N ALA A 53 -8.89 2.43 -13.82
CA ALA A 53 -10.09 2.69 -14.60
C ALA A 53 -11.35 2.05 -13.99
N ALA A 54 -11.23 0.84 -13.45
CA ALA A 54 -12.32 0.16 -12.75
C ALA A 54 -12.75 0.93 -11.48
N MET A 55 -11.79 1.33 -10.64
CA MET A 55 -12.09 2.12 -9.43
C MET A 55 -12.71 3.48 -9.79
N GLU A 56 -12.24 4.15 -10.84
CA GLU A 56 -12.81 5.42 -11.27
C GLU A 56 -14.25 5.26 -11.75
N LYS A 57 -14.54 4.17 -12.47
CA LYS A 57 -15.91 3.84 -12.90
C LYS A 57 -16.82 3.59 -11.69
N GLU A 58 -16.40 2.75 -10.76
CA GLU A 58 -17.15 2.47 -9.52
C GLU A 58 -17.39 3.75 -8.70
N GLY A 59 -16.38 4.62 -8.59
CA GLY A 59 -16.50 5.91 -7.93
C GLY A 59 -17.53 6.83 -8.61
N ARG A 60 -17.50 6.93 -9.94
CA ARG A 60 -18.48 7.73 -10.70
C ARG A 60 -19.90 7.18 -10.56
N ASP A 61 -20.06 5.86 -10.64
CA ASP A 61 -21.36 5.21 -10.50
C ASP A 61 -21.93 5.40 -9.09
N GLY A 62 -21.09 5.24 -8.05
CA GLY A 62 -21.47 5.51 -6.66
C GLY A 62 -21.93 6.97 -6.43
N ILE A 63 -21.21 7.95 -6.97
CA ILE A 63 -21.61 9.36 -6.90
C ILE A 63 -22.93 9.60 -7.64
N ARG A 64 -23.11 9.00 -8.82
CA ARG A 64 -24.35 9.13 -9.60
C ARG A 64 -25.55 8.57 -8.83
N ASP A 65 -25.38 7.44 -8.17
CA ASP A 65 -26.44 6.78 -7.41
C ASP A 65 -26.77 7.57 -6.13
N ILE A 66 -25.77 8.12 -5.45
CA ILE A 66 -25.97 9.06 -4.33
C ILE A 66 -26.73 10.30 -4.79
N GLN A 67 -26.38 10.90 -5.92
CA GLN A 67 -27.08 12.10 -6.43
C GLN A 67 -28.55 11.81 -6.74
N ARG A 68 -28.85 10.67 -7.36
CA ARG A 68 -30.23 10.24 -7.65
C ARG A 68 -31.05 10.00 -6.38
N ASN A 69 -30.44 9.40 -5.36
CA ASN A 69 -31.12 9.14 -4.09
C ASN A 69 -31.28 10.41 -3.24
N SER A 70 -30.26 11.28 -3.22
CA SER A 70 -30.25 12.53 -2.45
C SER A 70 -31.29 13.53 -2.93
N THR A 71 -31.68 13.52 -4.21
CA THR A 71 -32.79 14.35 -4.71
C THR A 71 -34.16 13.89 -4.19
N ASN A 72 -34.24 12.67 -3.67
CA ASN A 72 -35.46 12.09 -3.08
C ASN A 72 -35.58 12.42 -1.58
N THR A 73 -34.46 12.53 -0.85
CA THR A 73 -34.45 12.78 0.60
C THR A 73 -34.56 14.26 1.00
N VAL A 74 -34.37 15.21 0.09
CA VAL A 74 -34.53 16.67 0.34
C VAL A 74 -35.99 17.13 0.18
N ARG A 75 -36.89 16.25 -0.27
CA ARG A 75 -38.34 16.51 -0.39
C ARG A 75 -39.18 15.99 0.80
N LEU A 76 -38.62 16.02 2.01
CA LEU A 76 -39.34 15.71 3.25
C LEU A 76 -39.49 16.97 4.11
#